data_AF-A0A7W7VWV1-F1
#
_entry.id   AF-A0A7W7VWV1-F1
#
_cell.length_a   1.000
_cell.length_b   1.000
_cell.length_c   1.000
_cell.angle_alpha   90.00
_cell.angle_beta   90.00
_cell.angle_gamma   90.00
#
_symmetry.space_group_name_H-M   'P 1'
#
loop_
_entity.id
_entity.type
_entity.pdbx_description
1 polymer ?
#
loop_
_entity_poly.entity_id
_entity_poly.type
_entity_poly.pdbx_seq_one_letter_code
_entity_poly.pdbx_strand_id
1 'polypeptide(L)'
;MTRHQRALLAVCLAGAAAVAATTSALAAGSTDATASPSPAPTATAQPTQATTTPPPAVEDFAYPGADRILRDQGITLKQGDGHIVLADCATTPDADIQVMSRTSTGGQFCFRVTGASGYLTLEMKDVFALKTQSHPIRATLTPSGQTQTQVVDVAKNQFTPVGEGVSTGTAPTVLVELRATG
;
A
#
# COMPACT_ATOMS: atom_id res chain seq x y z
N MET A 1 -42.27 -24.91 29.24
CA MET A 1 -41.84 -26.31 29.01
C MET A 1 -40.94 -26.24 27.77
N THR A 2 -39.62 -26.39 27.76
CA THR A 2 -38.70 -27.29 28.47
C THR A 2 -37.28 -26.71 28.48
N ARG A 3 -36.74 -26.55 29.69
CA ARG A 3 -35.35 -26.73 30.18
C ARG A 3 -34.14 -26.20 29.38
N HIS A 4 -33.50 -25.22 30.03
CA HIS A 4 -32.07 -24.95 30.07
C HIS A 4 -31.20 -26.22 30.18
N GLN A 5 -30.08 -26.23 29.46
CA GLN A 5 -28.87 -26.91 29.91
C GLN A 5 -27.65 -25.99 29.75
N ARG A 6 -27.11 -25.61 30.91
CA ARG A 6 -25.77 -25.10 31.13
C ARG A 6 -24.83 -26.31 31.27
N ALA A 7 -23.65 -26.26 30.68
CA ALA A 7 -22.52 -27.08 31.12
C ALA A 7 -21.22 -26.28 30.95
N LEU A 8 -20.66 -25.91 32.10
CA LEU A 8 -19.29 -25.42 32.29
C LEU A 8 -18.32 -26.59 32.10
N LEU A 9 -17.17 -26.36 31.46
CA LEU A 9 -15.93 -27.01 31.89
C LEU A 9 -14.74 -26.10 31.56
N ALA A 10 -13.98 -25.84 32.61
CA ALA A 10 -12.75 -25.08 32.65
C ALA A 10 -11.54 -26.02 32.61
N VAL A 11 -10.35 -25.39 32.57
CA VAL A 11 -9.04 -25.84 33.09
C VAL A 11 -7.93 -26.02 32.04
N CYS A 12 -7.08 -24.98 32.03
CA CYS A 12 -5.62 -24.92 32.13
C CYS A 12 -4.74 -25.82 31.26
N LEU A 13 -3.73 -25.22 30.61
CA LEU A 13 -2.32 -25.55 30.86
C LEU A 13 -1.40 -24.40 30.44
N ALA A 14 -0.54 -24.00 31.37
CA ALA A 14 0.52 -23.02 31.23
C ALA A 14 1.71 -23.60 30.46
N GLY A 15 2.41 -22.76 29.69
CA GLY A 15 3.68 -23.11 29.05
C GLY A 15 4.52 -21.85 28.84
N ALA A 16 5.33 -21.52 29.84
CA ALA A 16 6.37 -20.49 29.75
C ALA A 16 7.68 -21.16 29.34
N ALA A 17 8.33 -20.66 28.28
CA ALA A 17 9.70 -21.01 27.93
C ALA A 17 10.50 -19.72 27.66
N ALA A 18 11.37 -19.38 28.61
CA ALA A 18 12.37 -18.33 28.49
C ALA A 18 13.55 -18.84 27.63
N VAL A 19 14.05 -18.02 26.71
CA VAL A 19 15.29 -18.29 25.96
C VAL A 19 16.22 -17.09 26.08
N ALA A 20 17.49 -17.44 26.33
CA ALA A 20 18.53 -16.65 26.95
C ALA A 20 19.14 -15.55 26.06
N ALA A 21 19.54 -14.47 26.72
CA ALA A 21 20.39 -13.41 26.19
C ALA A 21 21.83 -13.92 25.94
N THR A 22 22.42 -13.53 24.82
CA THR A 22 23.87 -13.60 24.59
C THR A 22 24.37 -12.22 24.18
N THR A 23 25.17 -11.62 25.04
CA THR A 23 25.97 -10.42 24.76
C THR A 23 27.38 -10.86 24.40
N SER A 24 27.91 -10.34 23.29
CA SER A 24 29.31 -10.50 22.92
C SER A 24 29.94 -9.12 22.82
N ALA A 25 31.03 -8.94 23.55
CA ALA A 25 31.73 -7.68 23.78
C ALA A 25 33.11 -7.71 23.13
N LEU A 26 33.59 -6.51 22.76
CA LEU A 26 34.99 -6.05 22.68
C LEU A 26 35.91 -6.60 21.56
N ALA A 27 36.46 -5.69 20.75
CA ALA A 27 37.90 -5.40 20.75
C ALA A 27 38.24 -4.20 19.84
N ALA A 28 39.02 -3.28 20.38
CA ALA A 28 39.64 -2.14 19.73
C ALA A 28 40.82 -2.57 18.83
N GLY A 29 41.09 -1.82 17.76
CA GLY A 29 42.26 -1.98 16.90
C GLY A 29 42.72 -0.63 16.35
N SER A 30 43.98 -0.33 16.61
CA SER A 30 44.61 0.99 16.62
C SER A 30 45.04 1.53 15.25
N THR A 31 45.29 2.84 15.25
CA THR A 31 45.83 3.68 14.20
C THR A 31 47.24 3.29 13.74
N ASP A 32 47.50 3.35 12.45
CA ASP A 32 48.83 3.61 11.89
C ASP A 32 48.75 4.72 10.84
N ALA A 33 49.35 5.86 11.21
CA ALA A 33 49.56 7.02 10.35
C ALA A 33 50.96 6.92 9.75
N THR A 34 51.04 6.79 8.42
CA THR A 34 52.28 7.02 7.66
C THR A 34 52.10 8.21 6.74
N ALA A 35 52.66 9.34 7.16
CA ALA A 35 52.89 10.52 6.35
C ALA A 35 54.21 10.36 5.56
N SER A 36 54.24 10.76 4.29
CA SER A 36 55.39 11.29 3.51
C SER A 36 55.00 11.41 2.02
N PRO A 37 55.74 12.16 1.17
CA PRO A 37 55.82 13.60 1.06
C PRO A 37 55.24 14.11 -0.29
N SER A 38 54.89 15.40 -0.33
CA SER A 38 54.39 16.12 -1.50
C SER A 38 55.50 16.42 -2.53
N PRO A 39 55.37 16.05 -3.82
CA PRO A 39 56.15 16.61 -4.91
C PRO A 39 55.47 17.85 -5.52
N ALA A 40 56.32 18.82 -5.89
CA ALA A 40 56.09 20.12 -6.52
C ALA A 40 55.02 20.18 -7.66
N PRO A 41 54.47 21.37 -7.96
CA PRO A 41 53.34 21.52 -8.88
C PRO A 41 53.78 21.25 -10.32
N THR A 42 53.35 20.11 -10.85
CA THR A 42 53.30 19.91 -12.30
C THR A 42 52.07 20.67 -12.79
N ALA A 43 52.23 21.57 -13.76
CA ALA A 43 51.12 22.24 -14.41
C ALA A 43 50.29 21.20 -15.17
N THR A 44 49.29 20.62 -14.49
CA THR A 44 48.30 19.75 -15.08
C THR A 44 47.47 20.58 -16.06
N ALA A 45 47.57 20.29 -17.35
CA ALA A 45 46.58 20.72 -18.32
C ALA A 45 45.21 20.22 -17.82
N GLN A 46 44.36 21.14 -17.37
CA GLN A 46 43.03 20.80 -16.88
C GLN A 46 42.25 20.20 -18.05
N PRO A 47 41.84 18.92 -17.99
CA PRO A 47 40.95 18.38 -19.01
C PRO A 47 39.68 19.23 -18.99
N THR A 48 39.34 19.79 -20.13
CA THR A 48 38.08 20.49 -20.35
C THR A 48 37.00 19.44 -20.17
N GLN A 49 36.38 19.40 -18.99
CA GLN A 49 35.22 18.54 -18.75
C GLN A 49 34.12 19.04 -19.68
N ALA A 50 33.91 18.31 -20.78
CA ALA A 50 32.71 18.45 -21.56
C ALA A 50 31.55 18.11 -20.62
N THR A 51 30.78 19.12 -20.20
CA THR A 51 29.55 18.93 -19.45
C THR A 51 28.53 18.33 -20.40
N THR A 52 28.63 17.03 -20.65
CA THR A 52 27.57 16.26 -21.28
C THR A 52 26.51 16.09 -20.21
N THR A 53 25.54 17.00 -20.15
CA THR A 53 24.37 16.87 -19.28
C THR A 53 23.72 15.52 -19.60
N PRO A 54 23.62 14.58 -18.64
CA PRO A 54 22.92 13.32 -18.84
C PRO A 54 21.48 13.61 -19.27
N PRO A 55 20.90 12.80 -20.18
CA PRO A 55 19.51 12.98 -20.56
C PRO A 55 18.62 12.86 -19.31
N PRO A 56 17.52 13.63 -19.24
CA PRO A 56 16.61 13.55 -18.11
C PRO A 56 16.04 12.13 -17.99
N ALA A 57 15.91 11.64 -16.75
CA ALA A 57 15.19 10.39 -16.48
C ALA A 57 13.69 10.62 -16.70
N VAL A 58 13.05 9.76 -17.49
CA VAL A 58 11.60 9.77 -17.71
C VAL A 58 11.00 8.68 -16.84
N GLU A 59 10.22 9.08 -15.84
CA GLU A 59 9.41 8.15 -15.04
C GLU A 59 8.00 8.07 -15.62
N ASP A 60 7.52 6.86 -15.87
CA ASP A 60 6.20 6.56 -16.43
C ASP A 60 5.11 6.40 -15.35
N PHE A 61 5.51 6.40 -14.07
CA PHE A 61 4.65 6.25 -12.89
C PHE A 61 3.77 4.99 -12.91
N ALA A 62 4.14 4.00 -13.72
CA ALA A 62 3.39 2.76 -13.86
C ALA A 62 3.37 2.00 -12.53
N TYR A 63 2.22 1.40 -12.20
CA TYR A 63 2.10 0.66 -10.96
C TYR A 63 3.01 -0.60 -10.97
N PRO A 64 3.87 -0.81 -9.96
CA PRO A 64 4.78 -1.95 -9.93
C PRO A 64 4.04 -3.30 -9.98
N GLY A 65 4.36 -4.12 -10.97
CA GLY A 65 3.79 -5.46 -11.11
C GLY A 65 2.33 -5.51 -11.60
N ALA A 66 1.81 -4.44 -12.20
CA ALA A 66 0.44 -4.35 -12.71
C ALA A 66 -0.02 -5.58 -13.52
N ASP A 67 0.80 -6.08 -14.44
CA ASP A 67 0.45 -7.25 -15.27
C ASP A 67 0.23 -8.53 -14.44
N ARG A 68 1.05 -8.73 -13.41
CA ARG A 68 0.89 -9.87 -12.50
C ARG A 68 -0.39 -9.71 -11.70
N ILE A 69 -0.64 -8.52 -11.16
CA ILE A 69 -1.84 -8.23 -10.37
C ILE A 69 -3.11 -8.42 -11.21
N LEU A 70 -3.10 -7.99 -12.48
CA LEU A 70 -4.23 -8.22 -13.40
C LEU A 70 -4.47 -9.71 -13.62
N ARG A 71 -3.43 -10.50 -13.90
CA ARG A 71 -3.58 -11.94 -14.12
C ARG A 71 -4.04 -12.68 -12.87
N ASP A 72 -3.48 -12.34 -11.71
CA ASP A 72 -3.64 -13.13 -10.49
C ASP A 72 -4.88 -12.68 -9.70
N GLN A 73 -5.28 -11.41 -9.80
CA GLN A 73 -6.35 -10.81 -9.00
C GLN A 73 -7.47 -10.15 -9.82
N GLY A 74 -7.33 -10.05 -11.15
CA GLY A 74 -8.38 -9.52 -12.02
C GLY A 74 -8.61 -8.01 -11.94
N ILE A 75 -7.70 -7.25 -11.31
CA ILE A 75 -7.77 -5.79 -11.20
C ILE A 75 -6.63 -5.13 -11.97
N THR A 76 -6.91 -3.96 -12.55
CA THR A 76 -5.88 -3.18 -13.25
C THR A 76 -5.42 -2.05 -12.34
N LEU A 77 -4.15 -2.03 -11.94
CA LEU A 77 -3.54 -0.87 -11.29
C LEU A 77 -2.71 -0.15 -12.36
N LYS A 78 -3.02 1.12 -12.62
CA LYS A 78 -2.52 1.84 -13.80
C LYS A 78 -1.31 2.68 -13.44
N GLN A 79 -1.54 3.83 -12.83
CA GLN A 79 -0.53 4.83 -12.54
C GLN A 79 -0.77 5.44 -11.15
N GLY A 80 0.30 5.75 -10.42
CA GLY A 80 0.19 6.38 -9.11
C GLY A 80 1.46 7.13 -8.69
N ASP A 81 1.43 7.72 -7.51
CA ASP A 81 2.59 8.37 -6.89
C ASP A 81 3.40 7.45 -5.97
N GLY A 82 3.07 6.15 -5.96
CA GLY A 82 3.73 5.13 -5.14
C GLY A 82 3.30 5.13 -3.66
N HIS A 83 2.37 6.02 -3.26
CA HIS A 83 1.94 6.11 -1.87
C HIS A 83 0.67 5.34 -1.54
N ILE A 84 -0.04 4.81 -2.53
CA ILE A 84 -1.14 3.84 -2.32
C ILE A 84 -0.70 2.50 -2.91
N VAL A 85 -0.48 1.51 -2.05
CA VAL A 85 0.04 0.20 -2.46
C VAL A 85 -0.89 -0.93 -2.05
N LEU A 86 -1.17 -1.83 -2.99
CA LEU A 86 -1.93 -3.06 -2.76
C LEU A 86 -1.21 -3.94 -1.72
N ALA A 87 -1.98 -4.41 -0.73
CA ALA A 87 -1.51 -5.26 0.34
C ALA A 87 -2.34 -6.56 0.39
N ASP A 88 -1.80 -7.57 1.07
CA ASP A 88 -2.51 -8.82 1.33
C ASP A 88 -3.47 -8.65 2.51
N CYS A 89 -4.78 -8.83 2.27
CA CYS A 89 -5.79 -8.65 3.31
C CYS A 89 -5.74 -9.70 4.43
N ALA A 90 -5.13 -10.87 4.20
CA ALA A 90 -5.00 -11.88 5.24
C ALA A 90 -3.99 -11.47 6.33
N THR A 91 -2.89 -10.84 5.91
CA THR A 91 -1.83 -10.36 6.81
C THR A 91 -2.04 -8.90 7.24
N THR A 92 -3.06 -8.24 6.69
CA THR A 92 -3.31 -6.82 6.84
C THR A 92 -4.83 -6.53 6.94
N PRO A 93 -5.51 -7.06 7.98
CA PRO A 93 -6.97 -6.97 8.07
C PRO A 93 -7.49 -5.54 8.29
N ASP A 94 -6.73 -4.70 9.00
CA ASP A 94 -7.09 -3.30 9.29
C ASP A 94 -6.42 -2.32 8.33
N ALA A 95 -6.48 -2.61 7.03
CA ALA A 95 -5.80 -1.77 6.07
C ALA A 95 -6.36 -0.34 6.00
N ASP A 96 -5.47 0.60 5.68
CA ASP A 96 -5.80 2.03 5.58
C ASP A 96 -7.01 2.27 4.69
N ILE A 97 -7.08 1.51 3.59
CA ILE A 97 -8.22 1.48 2.65
C ILE A 97 -8.58 0.03 2.35
N GLN A 98 -9.87 -0.28 2.42
CA GLN A 98 -10.48 -1.55 2.03
C GLN A 98 -11.55 -1.25 0.97
N VAL A 99 -11.41 -1.85 -0.22
CA VAL A 99 -12.36 -1.72 -1.32
C VAL A 99 -13.06 -3.05 -1.52
N MET A 100 -14.36 -3.08 -1.26
CA MET A 100 -15.16 -4.30 -1.34
C MET A 100 -15.74 -4.42 -2.74
N SER A 101 -15.47 -5.56 -3.38
CA SER A 101 -15.84 -5.80 -4.77
C SER A 101 -16.33 -7.24 -4.94
N ARG A 102 -17.35 -7.43 -5.79
CA ARG A 102 -17.83 -8.77 -6.17
C ARG A 102 -16.82 -9.57 -6.96
N THR A 103 -15.83 -8.90 -7.57
CA THR A 103 -14.75 -9.55 -8.32
C THR A 103 -13.64 -10.07 -7.42
N SER A 104 -13.59 -9.67 -6.14
CA SER A 104 -12.59 -10.16 -5.20
C SER A 104 -12.93 -11.56 -4.71
N THR A 105 -11.96 -12.48 -4.76
CA THR A 105 -12.06 -13.81 -4.16
C THR A 105 -12.12 -13.77 -2.62
N GLY A 106 -11.48 -12.76 -2.01
CA GLY A 106 -11.51 -12.51 -0.56
C GLY A 106 -12.58 -11.51 -0.12
N GLY A 107 -13.48 -11.10 -1.02
CA GLY A 107 -14.55 -10.12 -0.77
C GLY A 107 -14.08 -8.65 -0.74
N GLN A 108 -12.78 -8.41 -0.65
CA GLN A 108 -12.19 -7.07 -0.67
C GLN A 108 -10.77 -7.08 -1.24
N PHE A 109 -10.32 -5.91 -1.67
CA PHE A 109 -8.93 -5.56 -1.91
C PHE A 109 -8.52 -4.55 -0.88
N CYS A 110 -7.29 -4.57 -0.43
CA CYS A 110 -6.86 -3.62 0.58
C CYS A 110 -5.52 -3.00 0.27
N PHE A 111 -5.42 -1.74 0.66
CA PHE A 111 -4.32 -0.86 0.29
C PHE A 111 -3.74 -0.22 1.54
N ARG A 112 -2.41 -0.05 1.52
CA ARG A 112 -1.65 0.75 2.47
C ARG A 112 -1.43 2.14 1.89
N VAL A 113 -1.47 3.15 2.74
CA VAL A 113 -1.03 4.51 2.42
C VAL A 113 0.34 4.73 3.07
N THR A 114 1.39 4.88 2.28
CA THR A 114 2.77 4.98 2.80
C THR A 114 3.24 6.42 3.03
N GLY A 115 2.48 7.41 2.56
CA GLY A 115 2.78 8.84 2.70
C GLY A 115 1.68 9.62 3.43
N ALA A 116 1.87 10.93 3.61
CA ALA A 116 0.83 11.81 4.15
C ALA A 116 -0.36 11.98 3.19
N SER A 117 -0.15 11.74 1.90
CA SER A 117 -1.18 11.63 0.88
C SER A 117 -0.77 10.57 -0.12
N GLY A 118 -1.70 10.15 -0.97
CA GLY A 118 -1.37 9.25 -2.07
C GLY A 118 -2.39 9.30 -3.20
N TYR A 119 -1.96 8.83 -4.37
CA TYR A 119 -2.72 8.84 -5.61
C TYR A 119 -2.56 7.52 -6.36
N LEU A 120 -3.69 6.95 -6.79
CA LEU A 120 -3.70 5.75 -7.64
C LEU A 120 -4.88 5.78 -8.62
N THR A 121 -4.56 5.65 -9.90
CA THR A 121 -5.53 5.29 -10.93
C THR A 121 -5.57 3.78 -11.09
N LEU A 122 -6.78 3.26 -11.28
CA LEU A 122 -7.02 1.83 -11.35
C LEU A 122 -8.27 1.54 -12.17
N GLU A 123 -8.58 0.26 -12.32
CA GLU A 123 -9.87 -0.22 -12.77
C GLU A 123 -10.22 -1.45 -11.96
N MET A 124 -11.20 -1.27 -11.08
CA MET A 124 -11.74 -2.34 -10.25
C MET A 124 -13.25 -2.36 -10.41
N LYS A 125 -13.77 -3.47 -10.94
CA LYS A 125 -15.19 -3.63 -11.27
C LYS A 125 -16.00 -4.05 -10.06
N ASP A 126 -17.31 -3.87 -10.16
CA ASP A 126 -18.31 -4.31 -9.19
C ASP A 126 -17.98 -3.93 -7.74
N VAL A 127 -17.47 -2.71 -7.55
CA VAL A 127 -17.23 -2.13 -6.23
C VAL A 127 -18.58 -1.76 -5.61
N PHE A 128 -18.79 -2.21 -4.38
CA PHE A 128 -20.07 -2.02 -3.68
C PHE A 128 -19.92 -1.36 -2.30
N ALA A 129 -18.71 -1.30 -1.75
CA ALA A 129 -18.44 -0.53 -0.54
C ALA A 129 -16.97 -0.12 -0.45
N LEU A 130 -16.75 0.98 0.24
CA LEU A 130 -15.45 1.53 0.58
C LEU A 130 -15.36 1.62 2.09
N LYS A 131 -14.22 1.23 2.65
CA LYS A 131 -13.93 1.38 4.07
C LYS A 131 -12.54 1.97 4.25
N THR A 132 -12.43 2.87 5.20
CA THR A 132 -11.16 3.50 5.59
C THR A 132 -10.84 3.16 7.03
N GLN A 133 -9.57 3.27 7.39
CA GLN A 133 -9.10 3.12 8.78
C GLN A 133 -8.37 4.37 9.26
N SER A 134 -7.19 4.64 8.68
CA SER A 134 -6.25 5.66 9.15
C SER A 134 -6.31 6.96 8.33
N HIS A 135 -6.63 6.86 7.03
CA HIS A 135 -6.68 7.97 6.08
C HIS A 135 -8.09 8.15 5.50
N PRO A 136 -8.67 9.36 5.49
CA PRO A 136 -9.81 9.63 4.62
C PRO A 136 -9.40 9.50 3.16
N ILE A 137 -10.38 9.18 2.31
CA ILE A 137 -10.18 9.07 0.87
C ILE A 137 -11.20 9.86 0.08
N ARG A 138 -10.82 10.22 -1.14
CA ARG A 138 -11.69 10.58 -2.24
C ARG A 138 -11.61 9.49 -3.29
N ALA A 139 -12.73 8.83 -3.57
CA ALA A 139 -12.84 7.78 -4.57
C ALA A 139 -13.63 8.27 -5.77
N THR A 140 -13.11 8.05 -6.97
CA THR A 140 -13.83 8.34 -8.22
C THR A 140 -14.33 7.03 -8.80
N LEU A 141 -15.64 6.91 -8.98
CA LEU A 141 -16.31 5.72 -9.49
C LEU A 141 -17.07 6.04 -10.77
N THR A 142 -17.20 5.04 -11.64
CA THR A 142 -18.02 5.12 -12.84
C THR A 142 -19.13 4.09 -12.73
N PRO A 143 -20.41 4.48 -12.70
CA PRO A 143 -21.51 3.53 -12.82
C PRO A 143 -21.40 2.73 -14.13
N SER A 144 -21.67 1.43 -14.06
CA SER A 144 -21.58 0.56 -15.23
C SER A 144 -22.49 1.05 -16.36
N GLY A 145 -21.96 1.07 -17.58
CA GLY A 145 -22.66 1.57 -18.77
C GLY A 145 -22.72 3.09 -18.89
N GLN A 146 -22.09 3.84 -17.98
CA GLN A 146 -22.02 5.30 -18.04
C GLN A 146 -20.60 5.79 -18.33
N THR A 147 -20.50 6.99 -18.90
CA THR A 147 -19.22 7.69 -19.13
C THR A 147 -18.91 8.70 -18.02
N GLN A 148 -19.93 9.15 -17.29
CA GLN A 148 -19.78 10.14 -16.24
C GLN A 148 -19.33 9.49 -14.94
N THR A 149 -18.29 10.06 -14.33
CA THR A 149 -17.81 9.65 -13.01
C THR A 149 -18.57 10.33 -11.89
N GLN A 150 -18.73 9.63 -10.77
CA GLN A 150 -19.15 10.15 -9.48
C GLN A 150 -17.96 10.18 -8.52
N VAL A 151 -17.89 11.20 -7.68
CA VAL A 151 -16.88 11.33 -6.63
C VAL A 151 -17.55 11.05 -5.29
N VAL A 152 -16.92 10.19 -4.48
CA VAL A 152 -17.38 9.84 -3.13
C VAL A 152 -16.25 10.11 -2.15
N ASP A 153 -16.50 11.00 -1.20
CA ASP A 153 -15.59 11.26 -0.09
C ASP A 153 -15.93 10.32 1.08
N VAL A 154 -14.93 9.62 1.60
CA VAL A 154 -15.06 8.69 2.73
C VAL A 154 -14.13 9.18 3.84
N ALA A 155 -14.71 9.63 4.96
CA ALA A 155 -13.93 10.11 6.09
C ALA A 155 -13.12 8.97 6.74
N LYS A 156 -12.17 9.31 7.61
CA LYS A 156 -11.39 8.33 8.37
C LYS A 156 -12.29 7.41 9.21
N ASN A 157 -11.95 6.13 9.29
CA ASN A 157 -12.67 5.12 10.07
C ASN A 157 -14.16 5.04 9.71
N GLN A 158 -14.47 5.12 8.41
CA GLN A 158 -15.84 5.05 7.91
C GLN A 158 -16.04 3.89 6.96
N PHE A 159 -17.28 3.42 6.92
CA PHE A 159 -17.80 2.51 5.93
C PHE A 159 -18.81 3.25 5.07
N THR A 160 -18.66 3.20 3.75
CA THR A 160 -19.54 3.89 2.81
C THR A 160 -19.97 2.93 1.70
N PRO A 161 -21.27 2.59 1.62
CA PRO A 161 -21.79 1.83 0.49
C PRO A 161 -21.73 2.66 -0.80
N VAL A 162 -21.43 2.01 -1.92
CA VAL A 162 -21.41 2.60 -3.26
C VAL A 162 -22.06 1.65 -4.26
N GLY A 163 -22.49 2.15 -5.42
CA GLY A 163 -23.14 1.32 -6.44
C GLY A 163 -24.29 0.49 -5.87
N GLU A 164 -24.29 -0.80 -6.18
CA GLU A 164 -25.29 -1.77 -5.69
C GLU A 164 -25.33 -1.93 -4.16
N GLY A 165 -24.30 -1.50 -3.42
CA GLY A 165 -24.30 -1.54 -1.96
C GLY A 165 -25.21 -0.49 -1.31
N VAL A 166 -25.62 0.55 -2.06
CA VAL A 166 -26.49 1.63 -1.55
C VAL A 166 -27.95 1.16 -1.46
N SER A 167 -28.43 0.50 -2.52
CA SER A 167 -29.78 -0.03 -2.59
C SER A 167 -29.89 -1.10 -3.67
N THR A 168 -30.83 -2.02 -3.50
CA THR A 168 -31.15 -3.02 -4.52
C THR A 168 -31.55 -2.33 -5.83
N GLY A 169 -30.97 -2.79 -6.96
CA GLY A 169 -31.24 -2.24 -8.28
C GLY A 169 -30.36 -1.07 -8.71
N THR A 170 -29.49 -0.55 -7.84
CA THR A 170 -28.46 0.41 -8.26
C THR A 170 -27.42 -0.28 -9.13
N ALA A 171 -26.96 0.41 -10.18
CA ALA A 171 -25.95 -0.13 -11.08
C ALA A 171 -24.64 -0.46 -10.33
N PRO A 172 -23.94 -1.55 -10.69
CA PRO A 172 -22.58 -1.80 -10.24
C PRO A 172 -21.67 -0.63 -10.63
N THR A 173 -20.57 -0.45 -9.90
CA THR A 173 -19.63 0.65 -10.16
C THR A 173 -18.22 0.13 -10.40
N VAL A 174 -17.48 0.88 -11.22
CA VAL A 174 -16.05 0.68 -11.46
C VAL A 174 -15.30 1.77 -10.72
N LEU A 175 -14.43 1.41 -9.78
CA LEU A 175 -13.52 2.35 -9.15
C LEU A 175 -12.37 2.65 -10.11
N VAL A 176 -12.17 3.93 -10.41
CA VAL A 176 -11.18 4.39 -11.40
C VAL A 176 -10.05 5.23 -10.81
N GLU A 177 -10.27 5.82 -9.63
CA GLU A 177 -9.26 6.59 -8.92
C GLU A 177 -9.45 6.52 -7.41
N LEU A 178 -8.33 6.44 -6.67
CA LEU A 178 -8.25 6.65 -5.24
C LEU A 178 -7.28 7.79 -4.94
N ARG A 179 -7.71 8.70 -4.06
CA ARG A 179 -6.84 9.68 -3.42
C ARG A 179 -6.96 9.55 -1.92
N ALA A 180 -5.83 9.47 -1.22
CA ALA A 180 -5.77 9.46 0.24
C ALA A 180 -5.14 10.76 0.74
N THR A 181 -5.59 11.23 1.90
CA THR A 181 -4.98 12.36 2.62
C THR A 181 -4.77 12.01 4.09
N GLY A 182 -3.93 12.78 4.79
CA GLY A 182 -3.51 12.56 6.19
C GLY A 182 -4.09 13.59 7.14
#